data_AF-A0A9X6RKJ1-F1
#
_entry.id   AF-A0A9X6RKJ1-F1
#
_cell.length_a   1.000
_cell.length_b   1.000
_cell.length_c   1.000
_cell.angle_alpha   90.00
_cell.angle_beta   90.00
_cell.angle_gamma   90.00
#
_symmetry.space_group_name_H-M   'P 1'
#
loop_
_entity.id
_entity.type
_entity.pdbx_description
1 polymer ?
#
loop_
_entity_poly.entity_id
_entity_poly.type
_entity_poly.pdbx_seq_one_letter_code
_entity_poly.pdbx_strand_id
1 'polypeptide(L)'
;MTIPGNAVLVCFILCTYALQITCQETSRLKGDIIRVEIASVGHIYPDSLGCLPYVGPPQDIALDMIQRKYEGVFNFSLQYIFDRRIKSCNELGDNAVNLLAPWLFKPRNAKIVRALISPSCTDAETFSLNQLASEHNLLMITSINNQNVIRNKKLSPTLVSVSHYSDGAYFDFYRAIVTTYKWLSVFLLIDDSTMPQYYVIVSRTVVQSLSTIINQTVTVRHLKRSQPIQYQEALREFQSVSRVLLFFGQAEHARSLLIHAVSLNMTDGEYVYITTETFVYPLLFGKLDWRYGDENDKVARDAFESLLVIRPVDFNETLPPGGAMNPAEISQRALSNYNFSLLLTEQPSLNLIAAYLSVEMFAQVLNESFVKYGSSSLTDGRHLAGMFIDKTFDTFVGKIAIDGFGQRTVDFMLSGFDATNTTFTPFLFMNTKTGKTQVLKDFSWTKGKTWPPRNEPKCGFSGDSWDCRTTTNTLLSGSLTAILIMALLALFALIYCYRSHYLAEKAYFNHILWRLDEVLLLPAQQTVSHGDT
;
A
#
# COMPACT_ATOMS: atom_id res chain seq x y z
N MET A 1 -66.52 -14.82 -62.60
CA MET A 1 -65.15 -14.34 -62.34
C MET A 1 -64.39 -15.47 -61.67
N THR A 2 -63.59 -16.17 -62.46
CA THR A 2 -62.70 -17.26 -62.04
C THR A 2 -61.46 -16.66 -61.39
N ILE A 3 -61.27 -16.93 -60.10
CA ILE A 3 -60.02 -16.61 -59.40
C ILE A 3 -58.95 -17.59 -59.93
N PRO A 4 -57.79 -17.12 -60.40
CA PRO A 4 -56.82 -17.98 -61.05
C PRO A 4 -56.15 -18.91 -60.03
N GLY A 5 -56.10 -20.20 -60.34
CA GLY A 5 -55.55 -21.28 -59.50
C GLY A 5 -54.06 -21.15 -59.14
N ASN A 6 -53.35 -20.15 -59.67
CA ASN A 6 -51.94 -19.90 -59.35
C ASN A 6 -51.73 -19.18 -58.02
N ALA A 7 -52.75 -18.51 -57.46
CA ALA A 7 -52.62 -17.81 -56.18
C ALA A 7 -52.65 -18.77 -54.97
N VAL A 8 -53.41 -19.87 -55.06
CA VAL A 8 -53.55 -20.85 -53.96
C VAL A 8 -52.31 -21.73 -53.84
N LEU A 9 -51.68 -22.09 -54.97
CA LEU A 9 -50.48 -22.94 -54.97
C LEU A 9 -49.25 -22.20 -54.43
N VAL A 10 -49.08 -20.92 -54.77
CA VAL A 10 -47.98 -20.08 -54.25
C VAL A 10 -48.14 -19.83 -52.76
N CYS A 11 -49.38 -19.65 -52.28
CA CYS A 11 -49.65 -19.48 -50.84
C CYS A 11 -49.37 -20.78 -50.04
N PHE A 12 -49.70 -21.95 -50.59
CA PHE A 12 -49.39 -23.24 -49.96
C PHE A 12 -47.88 -23.55 -49.93
N ILE A 13 -47.14 -23.20 -50.98
CA ILE A 13 -45.68 -23.40 -51.03
C ILE A 13 -44.97 -22.42 -50.08
N LEU A 14 -45.39 -21.15 -50.02
CA LEU A 14 -44.82 -20.19 -49.07
C LEU A 14 -45.16 -20.54 -47.61
N CYS A 15 -46.34 -21.09 -47.34
CA CYS A 15 -46.73 -21.50 -45.99
C CYS A 15 -45.99 -22.78 -45.55
N THR A 16 -45.74 -23.73 -46.45
CA THR A 16 -44.95 -24.94 -46.15
C THR A 16 -43.46 -24.65 -45.98
N TYR A 17 -42.88 -23.75 -46.78
CA TYR A 17 -41.52 -23.25 -46.56
C TYR A 17 -41.40 -22.42 -45.28
N ALA A 18 -42.39 -21.58 -44.95
CA ALA A 18 -42.40 -20.83 -43.68
C ALA A 18 -42.58 -21.75 -42.46
N LEU A 19 -43.38 -22.82 -42.57
CA LEU A 19 -43.51 -23.85 -41.53
C LEU A 19 -42.25 -24.71 -41.41
N GLN A 20 -41.54 -25.03 -42.50
CA GLN A 20 -40.25 -25.73 -42.44
C GLN A 20 -39.15 -24.84 -41.87
N ILE A 21 -39.11 -23.54 -42.21
CA ILE A 21 -38.13 -22.59 -41.64
C ILE A 21 -38.40 -22.37 -40.14
N THR A 22 -39.65 -22.22 -39.72
CA THR A 22 -40.01 -22.06 -38.29
C THR A 22 -39.83 -23.35 -37.48
N CYS A 23 -40.01 -24.54 -38.06
CA CYS A 23 -39.71 -25.81 -37.41
C CYS A 23 -38.19 -26.12 -37.37
N GLN A 24 -37.42 -25.60 -38.34
CA GLN A 24 -35.97 -25.74 -38.40
C GLN A 24 -35.23 -24.72 -37.51
N GLU A 25 -35.84 -23.56 -37.22
CA GLU A 25 -35.36 -22.61 -36.20
C GLU A 25 -35.73 -23.03 -34.77
N THR A 26 -36.88 -23.68 -34.54
CA THR A 26 -37.23 -24.21 -33.22
C THR A 26 -36.53 -25.51 -32.85
N SER A 27 -35.97 -26.24 -33.82
CA SER A 27 -35.14 -27.43 -33.58
C SER A 27 -33.64 -27.14 -33.44
N ARG A 28 -33.22 -25.86 -33.49
CA ARG A 28 -31.79 -25.45 -33.44
C ARG A 28 -31.24 -25.03 -32.06
N LEU A 29 -32.00 -25.17 -30.97
CA LEU A 29 -31.56 -24.78 -29.61
C LEU A 29 -31.83 -25.87 -28.56
N LYS A 30 -31.39 -27.10 -28.83
CA LYS A 30 -30.92 -27.99 -27.75
C LYS A 30 -29.43 -28.19 -27.94
N GLY A 31 -28.66 -27.12 -27.72
CA GLY A 31 -27.23 -27.28 -27.47
C GLY A 31 -27.05 -28.03 -26.15
N ASP A 32 -26.05 -28.90 -26.06
CA ASP A 32 -25.69 -29.52 -24.79
C ASP A 32 -25.39 -28.43 -23.76
N ILE A 33 -26.08 -28.49 -22.61
CA ILE A 33 -25.88 -27.53 -21.52
C ILE A 33 -24.43 -27.61 -21.04
N ILE A 34 -23.73 -26.48 -21.05
CA ILE A 34 -22.33 -26.39 -20.66
C ILE A 34 -22.23 -26.41 -19.14
N ARG A 35 -21.58 -27.44 -18.60
CA ARG A 35 -21.34 -27.55 -17.16
C ARG A 35 -20.14 -26.71 -16.75
N VAL A 36 -20.34 -25.86 -15.75
CA VAL A 36 -19.33 -24.98 -15.17
C VAL A 36 -19.16 -25.33 -13.70
N GLU A 37 -17.94 -25.69 -13.31
CA GLU A 37 -17.58 -25.99 -11.93
C GLU A 37 -16.62 -24.92 -11.41
N ILE A 38 -17.05 -24.24 -10.35
CA ILE A 38 -16.30 -23.20 -9.65
C ILE A 38 -15.81 -23.77 -8.32
N ALA A 39 -14.51 -23.64 -8.05
CA ALA A 39 -13.95 -23.88 -6.73
C ALA A 39 -13.76 -22.55 -5.98
N SER A 40 -14.08 -22.54 -4.69
CA SER A 40 -13.78 -21.43 -3.77
C SER A 40 -13.03 -21.99 -2.56
N VAL A 41 -11.74 -21.69 -2.46
CA VAL A 41 -10.87 -22.12 -1.36
C VAL A 41 -11.00 -21.12 -0.21
N GLY A 42 -11.17 -21.60 1.02
CA GLY A 42 -11.32 -20.74 2.18
C GLY A 42 -11.27 -21.49 3.51
N HIS A 43 -11.58 -20.80 4.60
CA HIS A 43 -11.78 -21.41 5.92
C HIS A 43 -13.07 -20.88 6.57
N ILE A 44 -13.58 -21.59 7.57
CA ILE A 44 -14.92 -21.37 8.14
C ILE A 44 -14.95 -20.58 9.46
N TYR A 45 -13.82 -20.04 9.88
CA TYR A 45 -13.69 -19.34 11.15
C TYR A 45 -13.68 -17.82 10.93
N PRO A 46 -14.51 -17.04 11.64
CA PRO A 46 -14.65 -15.60 11.41
C PRO A 46 -13.49 -14.80 12.04
N ASP A 47 -12.27 -15.01 11.55
CA ASP A 47 -11.08 -14.25 11.97
C ASP A 47 -10.79 -13.03 11.07
N SER A 48 -11.43 -12.97 9.91
CA SER A 48 -11.20 -11.98 8.86
C SER A 48 -12.43 -11.83 7.97
N LEU A 49 -12.51 -10.71 7.24
CA LEU A 49 -13.57 -10.48 6.26
C LEU A 49 -13.44 -11.33 4.98
N GLY A 50 -12.33 -12.07 4.82
CA GLY A 50 -12.09 -12.93 3.66
C GLY A 50 -12.49 -14.40 3.87
N CYS A 51 -12.94 -14.77 5.07
CA CYS A 51 -13.34 -16.15 5.35
C CYS A 51 -14.74 -16.49 4.80
N LEU A 52 -15.01 -17.79 4.63
CA LEU A 52 -16.23 -18.32 4.01
C LEU A 52 -17.55 -17.83 4.65
N PRO A 53 -17.66 -17.67 5.99
CA PRO A 53 -18.84 -17.11 6.62
C PRO A 53 -19.26 -15.72 6.12
N TYR A 54 -18.31 -14.89 5.67
CA TYR A 54 -18.61 -13.58 5.08
C TYR A 54 -18.84 -13.70 3.57
N VAL A 55 -17.91 -14.32 2.85
CA VAL A 55 -17.88 -14.26 1.36
C VAL A 55 -18.69 -15.36 0.67
N GLY A 56 -18.97 -16.46 1.36
CA GLY A 56 -19.76 -17.57 0.84
C GLY A 56 -21.20 -17.14 0.52
N PRO A 57 -21.95 -16.55 1.47
CA PRO A 57 -23.34 -16.15 1.22
C PRO A 57 -23.53 -15.22 0.00
N PRO A 58 -22.72 -14.16 -0.22
CA PRO A 58 -22.79 -13.38 -1.45
C PRO A 58 -22.47 -14.16 -2.73
N GLN A 59 -21.51 -15.11 -2.68
CA GLN A 59 -21.21 -15.98 -3.82
C GLN A 59 -22.38 -16.91 -4.15
N ASP A 60 -23.06 -17.47 -3.15
CA ASP A 60 -24.25 -18.30 -3.35
C ASP A 60 -25.41 -17.50 -3.98
N ILE A 61 -25.64 -16.25 -3.53
CA ILE A 61 -26.68 -15.38 -4.11
C ILE A 61 -26.33 -15.04 -5.57
N ALA A 62 -25.06 -14.72 -5.85
CA ALA A 62 -24.60 -14.49 -7.21
C ALA A 62 -24.75 -15.74 -8.10
N LEU A 63 -24.48 -16.93 -7.55
CA LEU A 63 -24.67 -18.22 -8.23
C LEU A 63 -26.13 -18.41 -8.64
N ASP A 64 -27.06 -18.18 -7.72
CA ASP A 64 -28.50 -18.28 -7.99
C ASP A 64 -28.95 -17.30 -9.09
N MET A 65 -28.40 -16.08 -9.07
CA MET A 65 -28.68 -15.08 -10.09
C MET A 65 -28.17 -15.53 -11.47
N ILE A 66 -26.90 -15.95 -11.58
CA ILE A 66 -26.34 -16.36 -12.88
C ILE A 66 -26.98 -17.63 -13.42
N GLN A 67 -27.42 -18.53 -12.53
CA GLN A 67 -28.12 -19.76 -12.91
C GLN A 67 -29.47 -19.45 -13.58
N ARG A 68 -30.21 -18.46 -13.08
CA ARG A 68 -31.45 -17.97 -13.72
C ARG A 68 -31.16 -17.18 -15.00
N LYS A 69 -30.15 -16.31 -14.97
CA LYS A 69 -29.83 -15.42 -16.09
C LYS A 69 -29.38 -16.17 -17.34
N TYR A 70 -28.68 -17.29 -17.17
CA TYR A 70 -28.15 -18.09 -18.28
C TYR A 70 -28.75 -19.50 -18.34
N GLU A 71 -30.00 -19.63 -17.88
CA GLU A 71 -30.76 -20.88 -17.93
C GLU A 71 -30.81 -21.43 -19.37
N GLY A 72 -30.62 -22.75 -19.50
CA GLY A 72 -30.59 -23.43 -20.80
C GLY A 72 -29.27 -23.34 -21.56
N VAL A 73 -28.33 -22.49 -21.13
CA VAL A 73 -26.98 -22.39 -21.73
C VAL A 73 -25.92 -22.98 -20.80
N PHE A 74 -25.87 -22.50 -19.56
CA PHE A 74 -24.90 -22.92 -18.56
C PHE A 74 -25.58 -23.60 -17.37
N ASN A 75 -24.88 -24.58 -16.80
CA ASN A 75 -25.22 -25.16 -15.50
C ASN A 75 -24.03 -24.93 -14.56
N PHE A 76 -24.18 -23.98 -13.64
CA PHE A 76 -23.15 -23.57 -12.71
C PHE A 76 -23.23 -24.38 -11.43
N SER A 77 -22.06 -24.68 -10.88
CA SER A 77 -21.92 -25.25 -9.54
C SER A 77 -20.75 -24.60 -8.83
N LEU A 78 -20.92 -24.31 -7.55
CA LEU A 78 -19.90 -23.75 -6.68
C LEU A 78 -19.59 -24.74 -5.57
N GLN A 79 -18.31 -25.08 -5.42
CA GLN A 79 -17.83 -25.94 -4.36
C GLN A 79 -16.87 -25.16 -3.45
N TYR A 80 -17.23 -25.06 -2.18
CA TYR A 80 -16.35 -24.57 -1.13
C TYR A 80 -15.36 -25.66 -0.72
N ILE A 81 -14.07 -25.33 -0.70
CA ILE A 81 -12.97 -26.22 -0.34
C ILE A 81 -12.31 -25.66 0.92
N PHE A 82 -12.47 -26.38 2.03
CA PHE A 82 -11.92 -26.02 3.33
C PHE A 82 -11.64 -27.26 4.19
N ASP A 83 -10.80 -27.09 5.21
CA ASP A 83 -10.59 -28.07 6.26
C ASP A 83 -10.90 -27.44 7.62
N ARG A 84 -11.68 -28.13 8.45
CA ARG A 84 -12.07 -27.64 9.79
C ARG A 84 -10.87 -27.47 10.73
N ARG A 85 -9.73 -28.10 10.43
CA ARG A 85 -8.49 -27.96 11.19
C ARG A 85 -7.78 -26.62 10.94
N ILE A 86 -8.03 -25.99 9.79
CA ILE A 86 -7.45 -24.70 9.40
C ILE A 86 -8.30 -23.60 10.00
N LYS A 87 -7.73 -22.87 10.98
CA LYS A 87 -8.47 -21.90 11.79
C LYS A 87 -8.23 -20.45 11.42
N SER A 88 -7.21 -20.18 10.61
CA SER A 88 -6.85 -18.82 10.23
C SER A 88 -6.49 -18.70 8.76
N CYS A 89 -6.57 -17.47 8.26
CA CYS A 89 -6.07 -17.09 6.94
C CYS A 89 -4.58 -17.41 6.73
N ASN A 90 -3.75 -17.35 7.78
CA ASN A 90 -2.33 -17.72 7.70
C ASN A 90 -2.16 -19.24 7.47
N GLU A 91 -2.84 -20.05 8.28
CA GLU A 91 -2.85 -21.51 8.11
C GLU A 91 -3.43 -21.92 6.75
N LEU A 92 -4.44 -21.18 6.26
CA LEU A 92 -4.99 -21.39 4.93
C LEU A 92 -3.92 -21.15 3.86
N GLY A 93 -3.16 -20.05 3.95
CA GLY A 93 -2.04 -19.76 3.05
C GLY A 93 -1.03 -20.90 2.96
N ASP A 94 -0.68 -21.51 4.08
CA ASP A 94 0.26 -22.63 4.14
C ASP A 94 -0.31 -23.93 3.53
N ASN A 95 -1.63 -24.08 3.45
CA ASN A 95 -2.30 -25.32 3.07
C ASN A 95 -3.15 -25.23 1.78
N ALA A 96 -3.29 -24.06 1.17
CA ALA A 96 -4.24 -23.79 0.09
C ALA A 96 -4.07 -24.72 -1.13
N VAL A 97 -2.82 -24.98 -1.53
CA VAL A 97 -2.50 -25.88 -2.67
C VAL A 97 -2.93 -27.31 -2.37
N ASN A 98 -2.65 -27.80 -1.16
CA ASN A 98 -3.01 -29.15 -0.75
C ASN A 98 -4.55 -29.33 -0.68
N LEU A 99 -5.27 -28.29 -0.26
CA LEU A 99 -6.73 -28.28 -0.29
C LEU A 99 -7.31 -28.31 -1.71
N LEU A 100 -6.75 -27.53 -2.63
CA LEU A 100 -7.27 -27.41 -3.99
C LEU A 100 -6.91 -28.63 -4.87
N ALA A 101 -5.76 -29.25 -4.63
CA ALA A 101 -5.24 -30.34 -5.48
C ALA A 101 -6.24 -31.50 -5.69
N PRO A 102 -6.92 -32.05 -4.67
CA PRO A 102 -7.92 -33.10 -4.86
C PRO A 102 -9.06 -32.71 -5.81
N TRP A 103 -9.49 -31.45 -5.79
CA TRP A 103 -10.52 -30.95 -6.70
C TRP A 103 -9.97 -30.79 -8.12
N LEU A 104 -8.76 -30.25 -8.26
CA LEU A 104 -8.13 -29.98 -9.54
C LEU A 104 -7.83 -31.27 -10.33
N PHE A 105 -7.35 -32.30 -9.64
CA PHE A 105 -6.95 -33.60 -10.24
C PHE A 105 -8.06 -34.65 -10.24
N LYS A 106 -9.28 -34.30 -9.79
CA LYS A 106 -10.43 -35.22 -9.83
C LYS A 106 -10.72 -35.62 -11.30
N PRO A 107 -10.77 -36.92 -11.63
CA PRO A 107 -11.06 -37.38 -12.98
C PRO A 107 -12.48 -36.98 -13.40
N ARG A 108 -12.64 -36.49 -14.63
CA ARG A 108 -13.91 -36.01 -15.19
C ARG A 108 -14.13 -36.61 -16.58
N ASN A 109 -15.35 -37.08 -16.83
CA ASN A 109 -15.71 -37.78 -18.07
C ASN A 109 -16.27 -36.84 -19.18
N ALA A 110 -16.31 -35.52 -18.96
CA ALA A 110 -16.90 -34.54 -19.88
C ALA A 110 -16.02 -33.28 -20.04
N LYS A 111 -16.24 -32.52 -21.12
CA LYS A 111 -15.71 -31.15 -21.31
C LYS A 111 -16.39 -30.19 -20.32
N ILE A 112 -15.89 -30.15 -19.09
CA ILE A 112 -16.39 -29.30 -18.01
C ILE A 112 -15.52 -28.04 -17.94
N VAL A 113 -16.17 -26.88 -17.92
CA VAL A 113 -15.49 -25.59 -17.70
C VAL A 113 -15.15 -25.48 -16.22
N ARG A 114 -13.91 -25.09 -15.92
CA ARG A 114 -13.39 -24.96 -14.55
C ARG A 114 -12.92 -23.54 -14.31
N ALA A 115 -13.22 -23.01 -13.13
CA ALA A 115 -12.64 -21.77 -12.65
C ALA A 115 -12.38 -21.83 -11.14
N LEU A 116 -11.37 -21.10 -10.70
CA LEU A 116 -11.08 -20.87 -9.29
C LEU A 116 -11.53 -19.44 -8.95
N ILE A 117 -12.53 -19.30 -8.08
CA ILE A 117 -12.98 -18.01 -7.56
C ILE A 117 -12.76 -18.06 -6.06
N SER A 118 -11.60 -17.58 -5.61
CA SER A 118 -11.20 -17.61 -4.21
C SER A 118 -11.32 -16.20 -3.61
N PRO A 119 -11.76 -16.06 -2.35
CA PRO A 119 -11.60 -14.83 -1.60
C PRO A 119 -10.14 -14.39 -1.56
N SER A 120 -9.25 -15.35 -1.31
CA SER A 120 -7.83 -15.16 -1.04
C SER A 120 -7.60 -14.23 0.15
N CYS A 121 -7.29 -14.81 1.30
CA CYS A 121 -7.05 -14.09 2.55
C CYS A 121 -5.69 -13.40 2.62
N THR A 122 -4.64 -14.04 2.08
CA THR A 122 -3.23 -13.66 2.30
C THR A 122 -2.44 -13.70 1.00
N ASP A 123 -1.29 -13.02 1.00
CA ASP A 123 -0.38 -13.05 -0.16
C ASP A 123 0.13 -14.46 -0.43
N ALA A 124 0.38 -15.25 0.61
CA ALA A 124 0.87 -16.62 0.52
C ALA A 124 -0.17 -17.53 -0.17
N GLU A 125 -1.45 -17.39 0.19
CA GLU A 125 -2.55 -18.10 -0.47
C GLU A 125 -2.64 -17.71 -1.94
N THR A 126 -2.77 -16.40 -2.23
CA THR A 126 -2.91 -15.88 -3.61
C THR A 126 -1.75 -16.34 -4.48
N PHE A 127 -0.52 -16.21 -3.99
CA PHE A 127 0.68 -16.56 -4.73
C PHE A 127 0.75 -18.05 -5.05
N SER A 128 0.48 -18.91 -4.06
CA SER A 128 0.56 -20.37 -4.22
C SER A 128 -0.53 -20.91 -5.12
N LEU A 129 -1.76 -20.39 -4.99
CA LEU A 129 -2.88 -20.74 -5.88
C LEU A 129 -2.65 -20.23 -7.30
N ASN A 130 -2.09 -19.03 -7.50
CA ASN A 130 -1.75 -18.51 -8.82
C ASN A 130 -0.75 -19.41 -9.56
N GLN A 131 0.29 -19.91 -8.88
CA GLN A 131 1.25 -20.82 -9.51
C GLN A 131 0.54 -22.06 -10.05
N LEU A 132 -0.30 -22.70 -9.22
CA LEU A 132 -1.05 -23.88 -9.65
C LEU A 132 -2.04 -23.55 -10.78
N ALA A 133 -2.77 -22.43 -10.67
CA ALA A 133 -3.73 -22.02 -11.68
C ALA A 133 -3.08 -21.70 -13.04
N SER A 134 -1.92 -21.03 -13.02
CA SER A 134 -1.13 -20.71 -14.21
C SER A 134 -0.65 -21.95 -14.94
N GLU A 135 -0.05 -22.91 -14.21
CA GLU A 135 0.47 -24.16 -14.79
C GLU A 135 -0.64 -25.03 -15.41
N HIS A 136 -1.85 -24.97 -14.85
CA HIS A 136 -3.00 -25.74 -15.34
C HIS A 136 -3.93 -24.97 -16.28
N ASN A 137 -3.53 -23.78 -16.75
CA ASN A 137 -4.35 -22.87 -17.56
C ASN A 137 -5.78 -22.67 -17.00
N LEU A 138 -5.89 -22.53 -15.69
CA LEU A 138 -7.14 -22.35 -14.95
C LEU A 138 -7.33 -20.86 -14.67
N LEU A 139 -8.48 -20.30 -15.05
CA LEU A 139 -8.84 -18.94 -14.66
C LEU A 139 -8.95 -18.86 -13.14
N MET A 140 -8.22 -17.91 -12.55
CA MET A 140 -8.28 -17.60 -11.12
C MET A 140 -8.77 -16.16 -10.93
N ILE A 141 -9.84 -16.01 -10.15
CA ILE A 141 -10.39 -14.71 -9.74
C ILE A 141 -10.26 -14.58 -8.23
N THR A 142 -9.69 -13.47 -7.78
CA THR A 142 -9.60 -13.11 -6.36
C THR A 142 -10.58 -12.00 -6.01
N SER A 143 -11.22 -12.06 -4.84
CA SER A 143 -12.21 -11.06 -4.41
C SER A 143 -11.82 -10.22 -3.19
N ILE A 144 -10.83 -10.62 -2.40
CA ILE A 144 -10.45 -9.94 -1.15
C ILE A 144 -9.00 -9.48 -1.19
N ASN A 145 -8.05 -10.39 -1.22
CA ASN A 145 -6.63 -10.05 -1.35
C ASN A 145 -6.19 -10.09 -2.81
N ASN A 146 -5.15 -9.33 -3.12
CA ASN A 146 -4.40 -9.47 -4.35
C ASN A 146 -2.90 -9.56 -4.03
N GLN A 147 -2.10 -9.89 -5.03
CA GLN A 147 -0.66 -10.01 -4.84
C GLN A 147 0.05 -9.38 -6.03
N ASN A 148 1.14 -8.66 -5.77
CA ASN A 148 1.91 -7.91 -6.77
C ASN A 148 2.31 -8.70 -8.03
N VAL A 149 2.42 -10.03 -7.98
CA VAL A 149 2.68 -10.91 -9.14
C VAL A 149 1.64 -10.73 -10.24
N ILE A 150 0.43 -10.30 -9.92
CA ILE A 150 -0.64 -10.06 -10.89
C ILE A 150 -0.23 -9.05 -11.98
N ARG A 151 0.69 -8.13 -11.66
CA ARG A 151 1.26 -7.15 -12.59
C ARG A 151 2.30 -7.74 -13.54
N ASN A 152 2.77 -8.96 -13.28
CA ASN A 152 3.63 -9.72 -14.17
C ASN A 152 2.84 -10.84 -14.86
N LYS A 153 2.21 -10.52 -15.99
CA LYS A 153 1.42 -11.48 -16.77
C LYS A 153 2.20 -12.67 -17.34
N LYS A 154 3.54 -12.66 -17.27
CA LYS A 154 4.33 -13.87 -17.55
C LYS A 154 4.22 -14.90 -16.42
N LEU A 155 4.11 -14.44 -15.17
CA LEU A 155 3.99 -15.28 -13.96
C LEU A 155 2.54 -15.50 -13.51
N SER A 156 1.61 -14.64 -13.93
CA SER A 156 0.20 -14.70 -13.56
C SER A 156 -0.74 -14.54 -14.78
N PRO A 157 -0.59 -15.36 -15.83
CA PRO A 157 -1.32 -15.20 -17.09
C PRO A 157 -2.83 -15.44 -16.97
N THR A 158 -3.28 -16.18 -15.94
CA THR A 158 -4.70 -16.53 -15.74
C THR A 158 -5.34 -15.85 -14.52
N LEU A 159 -4.60 -14.97 -13.85
CA LEU A 159 -5.06 -14.29 -12.63
C LEU A 159 -5.74 -12.96 -12.94
N VAL A 160 -6.91 -12.78 -12.35
CA VAL A 160 -7.69 -11.54 -12.31
C VAL A 160 -8.09 -11.25 -10.85
N SER A 161 -8.21 -9.99 -10.49
CA SER A 161 -8.69 -9.58 -9.17
C SER A 161 -9.82 -8.57 -9.30
N VAL A 162 -10.95 -8.88 -8.66
CA VAL A 162 -12.09 -7.99 -8.49
C VAL A 162 -12.11 -7.31 -7.11
N SER A 163 -11.05 -7.52 -6.33
CA SER A 163 -10.93 -6.93 -5.00
C SER A 163 -11.05 -5.41 -5.04
N HIS A 164 -11.74 -4.86 -4.04
CA HIS A 164 -11.78 -3.43 -3.77
C HIS A 164 -10.42 -2.87 -3.28
N TYR A 165 -9.51 -3.75 -2.86
CA TYR A 165 -8.11 -3.42 -2.60
C TYR A 165 -7.28 -3.58 -3.88
N SER A 166 -6.42 -2.60 -4.19
CA SER A 166 -5.55 -2.62 -5.38
C SER A 166 -4.15 -2.17 -5.01
N ASP A 167 -3.21 -3.12 -4.84
CA ASP A 167 -1.79 -2.86 -4.52
C ASP A 167 -1.21 -1.71 -5.37
N GLY A 168 -1.39 -1.78 -6.69
CA GLY A 168 -0.87 -0.79 -7.60
C GLY A 168 -1.47 0.59 -7.42
N ALA A 169 -2.77 0.68 -7.10
CA ALA A 169 -3.43 1.96 -6.90
C ALA A 169 -2.95 2.64 -5.61
N TYR A 170 -2.79 1.87 -4.52
CA TYR A 170 -2.16 2.39 -3.28
C TYR A 170 -0.71 2.81 -3.53
N PHE A 171 0.05 1.98 -4.26
CA PHE A 171 1.43 2.29 -4.63
C PHE A 171 1.54 3.62 -5.37
N ASP A 172 0.72 3.81 -6.40
CA ASP A 172 0.73 5.01 -7.24
C ASP A 172 0.24 6.24 -6.48
N PHE A 173 -0.80 6.10 -5.65
CA PHE A 173 -1.38 7.23 -4.91
C PHE A 173 -0.44 7.81 -3.85
N TYR A 174 0.17 6.96 -3.03
CA TYR A 174 1.12 7.43 -2.00
C TYR A 174 2.35 8.07 -2.64
N ARG A 175 2.85 7.52 -3.76
CA ARG A 175 3.90 8.16 -4.55
C ARG A 175 3.44 9.53 -5.06
N ALA A 176 2.25 9.61 -5.63
CA ALA A 176 1.72 10.84 -6.20
C ALA A 176 1.63 11.94 -5.13
N ILE A 177 1.05 11.67 -3.96
CA ILE A 177 0.95 12.65 -2.87
C ILE A 177 2.33 13.16 -2.43
N VAL A 178 3.25 12.23 -2.12
CA VAL A 178 4.58 12.58 -1.61
C VAL A 178 5.38 13.40 -2.63
N THR A 179 5.27 13.05 -3.92
CA THR A 179 5.96 13.78 -5.00
C THR A 179 5.30 15.13 -5.32
N THR A 180 3.97 15.21 -5.34
CA THR A 180 3.21 16.45 -5.55
C THR A 180 3.53 17.50 -4.48
N TYR A 181 3.62 17.09 -3.21
CA TYR A 181 3.93 18.01 -2.10
C TYR A 181 5.42 18.11 -1.76
N LYS A 182 6.29 17.44 -2.52
CA LYS A 182 7.76 17.47 -2.37
C LYS A 182 8.21 17.10 -0.94
N TRP A 183 7.56 16.12 -0.34
CA TRP A 183 7.92 15.61 0.99
C TRP A 183 9.06 14.60 0.87
N LEU A 184 10.29 15.03 1.13
CA LEU A 184 11.50 14.22 1.00
C LEU A 184 11.73 13.25 2.17
N SER A 185 11.08 13.46 3.30
CA SER A 185 11.21 12.60 4.49
C SER A 185 9.83 12.20 5.00
N VAL A 186 9.55 10.90 5.10
CA VAL A 186 8.26 10.37 5.58
C VAL A 186 8.51 9.36 6.69
N PHE A 187 7.72 9.44 7.76
CA PHE A 187 7.75 8.53 8.90
C PHE A 187 6.52 7.64 8.88
N LEU A 188 6.68 6.32 8.87
CA LEU A 188 5.58 5.36 8.92
C LEU A 188 5.51 4.78 10.32
N LEU A 189 4.35 4.89 10.94
CA LEU A 189 4.04 4.25 12.22
C LEU A 189 2.99 3.15 11.98
N ILE A 190 3.42 1.89 12.10
CA ILE A 190 2.64 0.71 11.74
C ILE A 190 2.26 -0.04 13.02
N ASP A 191 0.96 -0.28 13.23
CA ASP A 191 0.48 -1.14 14.30
C ASP A 191 0.36 -2.59 13.81
N ASP A 192 1.41 -3.38 14.06
CA ASP A 192 1.45 -4.81 13.68
C ASP A 192 0.40 -5.66 14.43
N SER A 193 -0.15 -5.12 15.52
CA SER A 193 -1.12 -5.81 16.36
C SER A 193 -2.58 -5.54 15.99
N THR A 194 -2.81 -4.58 15.08
CA THR A 194 -4.14 -4.26 14.60
C THR A 194 -4.71 -5.40 13.75
N MET A 195 -5.94 -5.80 14.07
CA MET A 195 -6.81 -6.53 13.16
C MET A 195 -7.82 -5.54 12.56
N PRO A 196 -8.11 -5.59 11.26
CA PRO A 196 -7.65 -6.58 10.27
C PRO A 196 -6.21 -6.32 9.78
N GLN A 197 -5.54 -7.37 9.28
CA GLN A 197 -4.17 -7.31 8.72
C GLN A 197 -4.01 -6.35 7.53
N TYR A 198 -5.11 -5.80 7.03
CA TYR A 198 -5.16 -4.82 5.94
C TYR A 198 -4.14 -3.68 6.11
N TYR A 199 -4.05 -3.06 7.29
CA TYR A 199 -3.10 -1.95 7.52
C TYR A 199 -1.65 -2.37 7.31
N VAL A 200 -1.30 -3.59 7.71
CA VAL A 200 0.02 -4.17 7.49
C VAL A 200 0.27 -4.38 5.99
N ILE A 201 -0.70 -4.91 5.25
CA ILE A 201 -0.60 -5.13 3.80
C ILE A 201 -0.37 -3.79 3.07
N VAL A 202 -1.22 -2.79 3.33
CA VAL A 202 -1.08 -1.46 2.69
C VAL A 202 0.24 -0.80 3.06
N SER A 203 0.65 -0.88 4.33
CA SER A 203 1.90 -0.26 4.79
C SER A 203 3.12 -0.83 4.05
N ARG A 204 3.17 -2.14 3.76
CA ARG A 204 4.25 -2.76 2.98
C ARG A 204 4.29 -2.22 1.55
N THR A 205 3.13 -2.13 0.91
CA THR A 205 2.99 -1.55 -0.44
C THR A 205 3.46 -0.09 -0.47
N VAL A 206 3.16 0.69 0.58
CA VAL A 206 3.59 2.08 0.70
C VAL A 206 5.09 2.20 0.96
N VAL A 207 5.67 1.39 1.86
CA VAL A 207 7.13 1.33 2.06
C VAL A 207 7.83 1.03 0.75
N GLN A 208 7.36 0.03 0.00
CA GLN A 208 7.92 -0.32 -1.29
C GLN A 208 7.81 0.83 -2.29
N SER A 209 6.67 1.51 -2.35
CA SER A 209 6.47 2.65 -3.24
C SER A 209 7.43 3.79 -2.93
N LEU A 210 7.46 4.25 -1.68
CA LEU A 210 8.26 5.40 -1.28
C LEU A 210 9.76 5.13 -1.35
N SER A 211 10.20 3.90 -1.07
CA SER A 211 11.63 3.52 -1.11
C SER A 211 12.22 3.52 -2.53
N THR A 212 11.39 3.54 -3.57
CA THR A 212 11.86 3.63 -4.97
C THR A 212 11.96 5.08 -5.48
N ILE A 213 11.60 6.08 -4.67
CA ILE A 213 11.75 7.49 -5.00
C ILE A 213 13.19 7.93 -4.69
N ILE A 214 13.85 8.59 -5.64
CA ILE A 214 15.22 9.08 -5.48
C ILE A 214 15.26 10.20 -4.43
N ASN A 215 16.25 10.17 -3.54
CA ASN A 215 16.43 11.13 -2.43
C ASN A 215 15.27 11.16 -1.42
N GLN A 216 14.49 10.09 -1.35
CA GLN A 216 13.46 9.92 -0.33
C GLN A 216 14.03 9.25 0.91
N THR A 217 13.78 9.82 2.09
CA THR A 217 14.03 9.17 3.37
C THR A 217 12.73 8.57 3.88
N VAL A 218 12.73 7.26 4.13
CA VAL A 218 11.59 6.51 4.65
C VAL A 218 12.01 5.90 5.98
N THR A 219 11.41 6.36 7.08
CA THR A 219 11.64 5.78 8.42
C THR A 219 10.42 4.96 8.82
N VAL A 220 10.62 3.74 9.29
CA VAL A 220 9.52 2.82 9.64
C VAL A 220 9.64 2.39 11.10
N ARG A 221 8.56 2.61 11.87
CA ARG A 221 8.44 2.20 13.27
C ARG A 221 7.24 1.27 13.43
N HIS A 222 7.49 0.09 14.00
CA HIS A 222 6.45 -0.89 14.31
C HIS A 222 6.05 -0.82 15.79
N LEU A 223 4.75 -0.75 16.05
CA LEU A 223 4.16 -0.85 17.38
C LEU A 223 3.85 -2.33 17.69
N LYS A 224 4.24 -2.81 18.88
CA LYS A 224 4.01 -4.19 19.32
C LYS A 224 3.07 -4.20 20.53
N ARG A 225 2.15 -5.16 20.56
CA ARG A 225 1.11 -5.34 21.60
C ARG A 225 1.65 -5.53 23.02
N SER A 226 2.88 -6.00 23.18
CA SER A 226 3.44 -6.43 24.47
C SER A 226 3.89 -5.29 25.39
N GLN A 227 3.75 -4.02 24.98
CA GLN A 227 4.08 -2.86 25.80
C GLN A 227 2.95 -1.83 25.73
N PRO A 228 2.73 -1.03 26.80
CA PRO A 228 1.88 0.16 26.67
C PRO A 228 2.36 0.97 25.46
N ILE A 229 1.43 1.40 24.60
CA ILE A 229 1.80 2.05 23.35
C ILE A 229 2.53 3.36 23.66
N GLN A 230 3.84 3.40 23.42
CA GLN A 230 4.70 4.55 23.68
C GLN A 230 4.62 5.57 22.54
N TYR A 231 3.44 6.17 22.34
CA TYR A 231 3.24 7.20 21.31
C TYR A 231 4.21 8.37 21.48
N GLN A 232 4.54 8.77 22.71
CA GLN A 232 5.47 9.86 22.97
C GLN A 232 6.89 9.58 22.43
N GLU A 233 7.39 8.36 22.56
CA GLU A 233 8.72 8.00 22.05
C GLU A 233 8.73 8.02 20.52
N ALA A 234 7.71 7.40 19.90
CA ALA A 234 7.55 7.40 18.45
C ALA A 234 7.40 8.83 17.89
N LEU A 235 6.67 9.72 18.59
CA LEU A 235 6.51 11.12 18.21
C LEU A 235 7.81 11.92 18.37
N ARG A 236 8.62 11.66 19.40
CA ARG A 236 9.95 12.28 19.53
C ARG A 236 10.91 11.84 18.42
N GLU A 237 10.89 10.57 18.07
CA GLU A 237 11.64 10.05 16.92
C GLU A 237 11.16 10.73 15.63
N PHE A 238 9.85 10.73 15.39
CA PHE A 238 9.23 11.41 14.24
C PHE A 238 9.64 12.88 14.15
N GLN A 239 9.59 13.63 15.24
CA GLN A 239 10.00 15.03 15.31
C GLN A 239 11.44 15.26 14.84
N SER A 240 12.34 14.29 15.07
CA SER A 240 13.75 14.39 14.71
C SER A 240 14.06 14.06 13.25
N VAL A 241 13.15 13.41 12.51
CA VAL A 241 13.44 12.89 11.16
C VAL A 241 12.45 13.30 10.07
N SER A 242 11.24 13.74 10.41
CA SER A 242 10.22 14.09 9.42
C SER A 242 9.19 15.11 9.94
N ARG A 243 8.38 15.66 9.03
CA ARG A 243 7.17 16.44 9.32
C ARG A 243 5.89 15.78 8.78
N VAL A 244 6.01 14.60 8.17
CA VAL A 244 4.90 13.84 7.60
C VAL A 244 4.87 12.43 8.19
N LEU A 245 3.85 12.13 8.97
CA LEU A 245 3.63 10.82 9.58
C LEU A 245 2.48 10.08 8.87
N LEU A 246 2.75 8.89 8.37
CA LEU A 246 1.73 7.95 7.89
C LEU A 246 1.43 6.94 8.99
N PHE A 247 0.18 6.92 9.46
CA PHE A 247 -0.26 5.98 10.49
C PHE A 247 -1.08 4.85 9.86
N PHE A 248 -0.68 3.61 10.15
CA PHE A 248 -1.36 2.39 9.71
C PHE A 248 -1.82 1.60 10.92
N GLY A 249 -3.06 1.83 11.34
CA GLY A 249 -3.70 1.17 12.48
C GLY A 249 -5.14 1.64 12.66
N GLN A 250 -5.86 1.06 13.63
CA GLN A 250 -7.25 1.41 13.90
C GLN A 250 -7.45 2.89 14.21
N ALA A 251 -8.63 3.41 13.88
CA ALA A 251 -8.98 4.82 14.02
C ALA A 251 -8.87 5.34 15.46
N GLU A 252 -9.18 4.52 16.46
CA GLU A 252 -9.08 4.90 17.88
C GLU A 252 -7.63 5.16 18.29
N HIS A 253 -6.69 4.36 17.76
CA HIS A 253 -5.25 4.53 17.95
C HIS A 253 -4.73 5.77 17.23
N ALA A 254 -5.27 6.10 16.05
CA ALA A 254 -4.96 7.36 15.36
C ALA A 254 -5.39 8.58 16.20
N ARG A 255 -6.60 8.53 16.78
CA ARG A 255 -7.09 9.56 17.71
C ARG A 255 -6.17 9.71 18.93
N SER A 256 -5.80 8.59 19.55
CA SER A 256 -4.88 8.59 20.70
C SER A 256 -3.50 9.18 20.35
N LEU A 257 -2.93 8.80 19.20
CA LEU A 257 -1.67 9.36 18.70
C LEU A 257 -1.73 10.89 18.58
N LEU A 258 -2.81 11.43 18.01
CA LEU A 258 -3.00 12.88 17.85
C LEU A 258 -3.13 13.61 19.19
N ILE A 259 -3.83 13.03 20.17
CA ILE A 259 -3.92 13.60 21.53
C ILE A 259 -2.52 13.72 22.15
N HIS A 260 -1.68 12.69 22.00
CA HIS A 260 -0.29 12.74 22.45
C HIS A 260 0.54 13.75 21.67
N ALA A 261 0.29 13.92 20.37
CA ALA A 261 0.94 14.93 19.54
C ALA A 261 0.64 16.36 20.02
N VAL A 262 -0.59 16.64 20.47
CA VAL A 262 -0.93 17.94 21.08
C VAL A 262 -0.06 18.22 22.31
N SER A 263 0.15 17.22 23.17
CA SER A 263 0.99 17.37 24.38
C SER A 263 2.46 17.72 24.08
N LEU A 264 2.92 17.42 22.85
CA LEU A 264 4.27 17.74 22.35
C LEU A 264 4.29 18.96 21.42
N ASN A 265 3.17 19.68 21.31
CA ASN A 265 3.00 20.82 20.39
C ASN A 265 3.29 20.45 18.92
N MET A 266 2.87 19.26 18.49
CA MET A 266 3.09 18.74 17.14
C MET A 266 1.81 18.76 16.28
N THR A 267 0.87 19.65 16.60
CA THR A 267 -0.40 19.88 15.86
C THR A 267 -0.59 21.38 15.56
N ASP A 268 0.52 22.10 15.43
CA ASP A 268 0.60 23.56 15.25
C ASP A 268 0.61 23.99 13.76
N GLY A 269 0.39 23.02 12.87
CA GLY A 269 0.45 23.20 11.43
C GLY A 269 1.83 22.98 10.80
N GLU A 270 2.88 22.67 11.58
CA GLU A 270 4.17 22.24 11.01
C GLU A 270 4.22 20.74 10.68
N TYR A 271 3.32 19.94 11.24
CA TYR A 271 3.28 18.48 11.08
C TYR A 271 2.01 18.04 10.37
N VAL A 272 2.13 17.01 9.53
CA VAL A 272 1.02 16.37 8.81
C VAL A 272 0.90 14.93 9.28
N TYR A 273 -0.30 14.53 9.68
CA TYR A 273 -0.64 13.13 9.97
C TYR A 273 -1.54 12.61 8.87
N ILE A 274 -1.28 11.43 8.35
CA ILE A 274 -2.07 10.80 7.29
C ILE A 274 -2.47 9.41 7.75
N THR A 275 -3.76 9.11 7.73
CA THR A 275 -4.29 7.75 7.94
C THR A 275 -5.05 7.30 6.70
N THR A 276 -5.35 6.00 6.62
CA THR A 276 -6.19 5.44 5.56
C THR A 276 -7.47 4.85 6.14
N GLU A 277 -8.59 5.15 5.50
CA GLU A 277 -9.89 4.56 5.78
C GLU A 277 -10.41 3.95 4.47
N THR A 278 -10.39 2.62 4.39
CA THR A 278 -10.76 1.88 3.17
C THR A 278 -12.25 1.98 2.89
N PHE A 279 -13.06 1.83 3.93
CA PHE A 279 -14.50 1.97 3.93
C PHE A 279 -14.97 2.05 5.39
N VAL A 280 -16.16 2.56 5.62
CA VAL A 280 -16.70 2.70 6.98
C VAL A 280 -17.09 1.33 7.52
N TYR A 281 -16.31 0.80 8.47
CA TYR A 281 -16.64 -0.41 9.22
C TYR A 281 -16.12 -0.31 10.67
N PRO A 282 -16.89 0.32 11.58
CA PRO A 282 -16.41 0.67 12.91
C PRO A 282 -15.92 -0.51 13.76
N LEU A 283 -16.53 -1.70 13.62
CA LEU A 283 -16.14 -2.86 14.41
C LEU A 283 -14.72 -3.37 14.10
N LEU A 284 -14.23 -3.16 12.88
CA LEU A 284 -12.91 -3.66 12.44
C LEU A 284 -11.86 -2.56 12.32
N PHE A 285 -12.23 -1.41 11.75
CA PHE A 285 -11.30 -0.30 11.55
C PHE A 285 -11.34 0.74 12.67
N GLY A 286 -12.30 0.63 13.59
CA GLY A 286 -12.60 1.68 14.57
C GLY A 286 -13.42 2.82 13.96
N LYS A 287 -13.95 3.69 14.81
CA LYS A 287 -14.70 4.87 14.38
C LYS A 287 -13.73 6.04 14.14
N LEU A 288 -13.55 6.46 12.88
CA LEU A 288 -12.73 7.62 12.54
C LEU A 288 -13.47 8.94 12.81
N ASP A 289 -13.59 9.25 14.10
CA ASP A 289 -14.24 10.44 14.63
C ASP A 289 -13.42 10.99 15.80
N TRP A 290 -13.50 12.28 16.05
CA TRP A 290 -12.90 12.89 17.23
C TRP A 290 -13.77 12.67 18.47
N ARG A 291 -15.09 12.46 18.29
CA ARG A 291 -16.08 12.37 19.37
C ARG A 291 -16.26 10.96 19.89
N TYR A 292 -15.70 10.71 21.08
CA TYR A 292 -15.79 9.46 21.83
C TYR A 292 -16.57 9.63 23.14
N GLY A 293 -16.93 10.86 23.51
CA GLY A 293 -17.64 11.15 24.76
C GLY A 293 -16.74 11.18 25.99
N ASP A 294 -15.42 11.37 25.79
CA ASP A 294 -14.43 11.47 26.86
C ASP A 294 -13.97 12.93 27.08
N GLU A 295 -13.15 13.15 28.11
CA GLU A 295 -12.59 14.47 28.45
C GLU A 295 -11.65 15.05 27.38
N ASN A 296 -11.12 14.20 26.50
CA ASN A 296 -10.18 14.56 25.45
C ASN A 296 -10.86 14.93 24.12
N ASP A 297 -12.19 14.85 24.00
CA ASP A 297 -12.91 15.14 22.74
C ASP A 297 -12.59 16.52 22.17
N LYS A 298 -12.46 17.55 23.03
CA LYS A 298 -12.09 18.90 22.59
C LYS A 298 -10.66 18.94 22.06
N VAL A 299 -9.73 18.29 22.76
CA VAL A 299 -8.32 18.18 22.36
C VAL A 299 -8.19 17.41 21.05
N ALA A 300 -8.89 16.29 20.92
CA ALA A 300 -8.92 15.47 19.72
C ALA A 300 -9.48 16.25 18.52
N ARG A 301 -10.60 16.95 18.68
CA ARG A 301 -11.19 17.77 17.61
C ARG A 301 -10.21 18.80 17.07
N ASP A 302 -9.55 19.53 17.96
CA ASP A 302 -8.59 20.57 17.55
C ASP A 302 -7.33 19.95 16.90
N ALA A 303 -6.95 18.73 17.30
CA ALA A 303 -5.84 17.96 16.71
C ALA A 303 -6.19 17.38 15.32
N PHE A 304 -7.45 17.06 15.06
CA PHE A 304 -7.92 16.51 13.78
C PHE A 304 -7.71 17.48 12.61
N GLU A 305 -7.55 18.79 12.86
CA GLU A 305 -7.15 19.76 11.84
C GLU A 305 -5.78 19.44 11.20
N SER A 306 -4.91 18.67 11.88
CA SER A 306 -3.62 18.21 11.36
C SER A 306 -3.70 16.81 10.70
N LEU A 307 -4.88 16.19 10.69
CA LEU A 307 -5.11 14.85 10.15
C LEU A 307 -5.67 14.92 8.72
N LEU A 308 -5.04 14.15 7.83
CA LEU A 308 -5.52 13.86 6.50
C LEU A 308 -5.95 12.40 6.42
N VAL A 309 -6.96 12.13 5.62
CA VAL A 309 -7.50 10.78 5.43
C VAL A 309 -7.50 10.43 3.96
N ILE A 310 -6.87 9.29 3.66
CA ILE A 310 -6.89 8.67 2.34
C ILE A 310 -8.07 7.71 2.27
N ARG A 311 -8.96 7.91 1.29
CA ARG A 311 -10.10 7.03 1.02
C ARG A 311 -10.09 6.59 -0.45
N PRO A 312 -10.31 5.30 -0.73
CA PRO A 312 -10.66 4.88 -2.09
C PRO A 312 -12.03 5.46 -2.46
N VAL A 313 -12.16 5.83 -3.73
CA VAL A 313 -13.42 6.25 -4.34
C VAL A 313 -13.96 5.04 -5.07
N ASP A 314 -14.94 4.41 -4.44
CA ASP A 314 -15.64 3.27 -5.00
C ASP A 314 -17.14 3.59 -5.18
N PHE A 315 -17.96 2.58 -5.47
CA PHE A 315 -19.41 2.72 -5.43
C PHE A 315 -19.90 3.14 -4.03
N ASN A 316 -21.05 3.82 -3.97
CA ASN A 316 -21.64 4.27 -2.70
C ASN A 316 -21.78 3.11 -1.71
N GLU A 317 -21.51 3.38 -0.43
CA GLU A 317 -21.70 2.43 0.68
C GLU A 317 -23.17 1.93 0.80
N THR A 318 -24.10 2.57 0.09
CA THR A 318 -25.50 2.16 -0.01
C THR A 318 -25.78 1.38 -1.29
N LEU A 319 -26.38 0.19 -1.13
CA LEU A 319 -26.84 -0.59 -2.28
C LEU A 319 -27.91 0.20 -3.06
N PRO A 320 -27.93 0.07 -4.40
CA PRO A 320 -29.04 0.59 -5.18
C PRO A 320 -30.38 0.00 -4.69
N PRO A 321 -31.44 0.83 -4.53
CA PRO A 321 -32.77 0.34 -4.17
C PRO A 321 -33.25 -0.71 -5.18
N GLY A 322 -33.60 -1.92 -4.71
CA GLY A 322 -33.96 -3.05 -5.58
C GLY A 322 -32.79 -3.86 -6.12
N GLY A 323 -31.57 -3.67 -5.57
CA GLY A 323 -30.38 -4.41 -5.95
C GLY A 323 -30.47 -5.92 -5.69
N ALA A 324 -29.64 -6.70 -6.41
CA ALA A 324 -29.64 -8.16 -6.36
C ALA A 324 -29.14 -8.76 -5.04
N MET A 325 -28.51 -7.97 -4.16
CA MET A 325 -28.08 -8.40 -2.83
C MET A 325 -29.00 -7.84 -1.74
N ASN A 326 -29.60 -8.74 -0.95
CA ASN A 326 -30.39 -8.39 0.22
C ASN A 326 -29.61 -8.71 1.51
N PRO A 327 -29.30 -7.72 2.37
CA PRO A 327 -28.61 -7.95 3.65
C PRO A 327 -29.28 -8.99 4.57
N ALA A 328 -30.62 -9.07 4.57
CA ALA A 328 -31.32 -10.07 5.36
C ALA A 328 -31.06 -11.50 4.85
N GLU A 329 -30.99 -11.67 3.53
CA GLU A 329 -30.70 -12.96 2.90
C GLU A 329 -29.25 -13.39 3.13
N ILE A 330 -28.30 -12.46 3.02
CA ILE A 330 -26.88 -12.71 3.32
C ILE A 330 -26.76 -13.18 4.78
N SER A 331 -27.37 -12.47 5.72
CA SER A 331 -27.35 -12.81 7.15
C SER A 331 -27.96 -14.19 7.41
N GLN A 332 -29.09 -14.51 6.74
CA GLN A 332 -29.75 -15.79 6.86
C GLN A 332 -28.86 -16.94 6.38
N ARG A 333 -28.24 -16.79 5.20
CA ARG A 333 -27.33 -17.79 4.62
C ARG A 333 -26.05 -17.95 5.44
N ALA A 334 -25.51 -16.87 5.99
CA ALA A 334 -24.37 -16.91 6.92
C ALA A 334 -24.71 -17.75 8.16
N LEU A 335 -25.89 -17.54 8.73
CA LEU A 335 -26.35 -18.28 9.90
C LEU A 335 -26.63 -19.76 9.56
N SER A 336 -27.33 -20.04 8.46
CA SER A 336 -27.71 -21.42 8.11
C SER A 336 -26.52 -22.28 7.69
N ASN A 337 -25.58 -21.72 6.92
CA ASN A 337 -24.50 -22.50 6.30
C ASN A 337 -23.25 -22.56 7.19
N TYR A 338 -23.03 -21.55 8.02
CA TYR A 338 -21.79 -21.40 8.80
C TYR A 338 -22.02 -21.20 10.31
N ASN A 339 -23.26 -21.14 10.78
CA ASN A 339 -23.59 -20.80 12.18
C ASN A 339 -22.93 -19.47 12.62
N PHE A 340 -22.91 -18.49 11.70
CA PHE A 340 -22.30 -17.17 11.91
C PHE A 340 -23.35 -16.07 11.85
N SER A 341 -23.40 -15.23 12.89
CA SER A 341 -24.35 -14.12 12.99
C SER A 341 -23.75 -12.84 12.43
N LEU A 342 -23.95 -12.61 11.13
CA LEU A 342 -23.58 -11.35 10.48
C LEU A 342 -24.64 -10.28 10.78
N LEU A 343 -24.23 -9.14 11.35
CA LEU A 343 -25.15 -8.08 11.72
C LEU A 343 -25.61 -7.29 10.49
N LEU A 344 -26.87 -6.85 10.48
CA LEU A 344 -27.39 -6.00 9.39
C LEU A 344 -26.71 -4.63 9.34
N THR A 345 -26.25 -4.13 10.49
CA THR A 345 -25.49 -2.86 10.61
C THR A 345 -24.10 -2.94 9.99
N GLU A 346 -23.60 -4.14 9.72
CA GLU A 346 -22.30 -4.39 9.11
C GLU A 346 -22.39 -4.62 7.60
N GLN A 347 -23.58 -4.41 7.02
CA GLN A 347 -23.87 -4.77 5.65
C GLN A 347 -24.42 -3.62 4.81
N PRO A 348 -24.04 -3.53 3.54
CA PRO A 348 -23.04 -4.38 2.87
C PRO A 348 -21.63 -3.83 3.07
N SER A 349 -20.67 -4.69 3.38
CA SER A 349 -19.27 -4.31 3.29
C SER A 349 -18.73 -4.51 1.87
N LEU A 350 -17.66 -3.78 1.51
CA LEU A 350 -17.03 -3.91 0.18
C LEU A 350 -16.55 -5.34 -0.11
N ASN A 351 -16.22 -6.12 0.92
CA ASN A 351 -15.83 -7.52 0.80
C ASN A 351 -16.98 -8.43 0.36
N LEU A 352 -18.18 -8.21 0.91
CA LEU A 352 -19.38 -8.96 0.49
C LEU A 352 -19.71 -8.67 -0.97
N ILE A 353 -19.60 -7.39 -1.36
CA ILE A 353 -19.85 -6.96 -2.73
C ILE A 353 -18.80 -7.53 -3.69
N ALA A 354 -17.52 -7.48 -3.35
CA ALA A 354 -16.46 -8.05 -4.19
C ALA A 354 -16.63 -9.57 -4.38
N ALA A 355 -17.08 -10.29 -3.34
CA ALA A 355 -17.40 -11.71 -3.43
C ALA A 355 -18.54 -11.99 -4.41
N TYR A 356 -19.61 -11.21 -4.38
CA TYR A 356 -20.69 -11.29 -5.38
C TYR A 356 -20.20 -10.98 -6.80
N LEU A 357 -19.48 -9.87 -6.96
CA LEU A 357 -18.98 -9.38 -8.25
C LEU A 357 -18.05 -10.40 -8.92
N SER A 358 -17.28 -11.16 -8.14
CA SER A 358 -16.38 -12.19 -8.68
C SER A 358 -17.11 -13.25 -9.50
N VAL A 359 -18.30 -13.66 -9.06
CA VAL A 359 -19.14 -14.66 -9.73
C VAL A 359 -19.95 -14.03 -10.87
N GLU A 360 -20.51 -12.82 -10.66
CA GLU A 360 -21.24 -12.10 -11.70
C GLU A 360 -20.36 -11.81 -12.92
N MET A 361 -19.18 -11.20 -12.70
CA MET A 361 -18.28 -10.81 -13.79
C MET A 361 -17.71 -12.04 -14.50
N PHE A 362 -17.46 -13.14 -13.78
CA PHE A 362 -17.09 -14.42 -14.37
C PHE A 362 -18.13 -14.93 -15.37
N ALA A 363 -19.41 -14.94 -14.97
CA ALA A 363 -20.49 -15.40 -15.85
C ALA A 363 -20.67 -14.49 -17.08
N GLN A 364 -20.48 -13.17 -16.92
CA GLN A 364 -20.49 -12.23 -18.04
C GLN A 364 -19.39 -12.55 -19.06
N VAL A 365 -18.15 -12.81 -18.60
CA VAL A 365 -17.03 -13.18 -19.48
C VAL A 365 -17.25 -14.53 -20.13
N LEU A 366 -17.71 -15.54 -19.40
CA LEU A 366 -18.02 -16.85 -19.97
C LEU A 366 -19.05 -16.76 -21.09
N ASN A 367 -20.15 -16.03 -20.87
CA ASN A 367 -21.18 -15.86 -21.88
C ASN A 367 -20.65 -15.12 -23.11
N GLU A 368 -19.88 -14.04 -22.92
CA GLU A 368 -19.29 -13.31 -24.04
C GLU A 368 -18.32 -14.18 -24.85
N SER A 369 -17.46 -14.94 -24.16
CA SER A 369 -16.52 -15.86 -24.77
C SER A 369 -17.24 -16.95 -25.58
N PHE A 370 -18.31 -17.52 -25.01
CA PHE A 370 -19.15 -18.52 -25.68
C PHE A 370 -19.81 -17.98 -26.95
N VAL A 371 -20.43 -16.80 -26.87
CA VAL A 371 -21.13 -16.19 -28.02
C VAL A 371 -20.15 -15.83 -29.15
N LYS A 372 -18.94 -15.36 -28.82
CA LYS A 372 -17.97 -14.91 -29.82
C LYS A 372 -17.09 -16.02 -30.39
N TYR A 373 -16.69 -16.99 -29.55
CA TYR A 373 -15.64 -17.96 -29.87
C TYR A 373 -16.07 -19.43 -29.71
N GLY A 374 -17.30 -19.69 -29.24
CA GLY A 374 -17.85 -21.03 -29.06
C GLY A 374 -17.29 -21.79 -27.84
N SER A 375 -17.80 -23.00 -27.60
CA SER A 375 -17.55 -23.75 -26.35
C SER A 375 -16.09 -24.13 -26.10
N SER A 376 -15.25 -24.21 -27.13
CA SER A 376 -13.82 -24.55 -26.97
C SER A 376 -13.00 -23.46 -26.26
N SER A 377 -13.44 -22.21 -26.35
CA SER A 377 -12.77 -21.07 -25.70
C SER A 377 -12.90 -21.08 -24.18
N LEU A 378 -13.94 -21.74 -23.66
CA LEU A 378 -14.33 -21.69 -22.25
C LEU A 378 -13.39 -22.49 -21.33
N THR A 379 -12.55 -23.36 -21.89
CA THR A 379 -11.56 -24.13 -21.13
C THR A 379 -10.18 -23.48 -21.11
N ASP A 380 -9.99 -22.37 -21.83
CA ASP A 380 -8.72 -21.64 -21.87
C ASP A 380 -8.73 -20.50 -20.85
N GLY A 381 -8.14 -20.75 -19.67
CA GLY A 381 -8.09 -19.78 -18.59
C GLY A 381 -7.37 -18.48 -18.94
N ARG A 382 -6.32 -18.54 -19.77
CA ARG A 382 -5.60 -17.35 -20.25
C ARG A 382 -6.45 -16.52 -21.19
N HIS A 383 -7.19 -17.17 -22.09
CA HIS A 383 -8.14 -16.48 -22.96
C HIS A 383 -9.21 -15.77 -22.12
N LEU A 384 -9.84 -16.48 -21.18
CA LEU A 384 -10.85 -15.90 -20.31
C LEU A 384 -10.30 -14.73 -19.48
N ALA A 385 -9.09 -14.87 -18.89
CA ALA A 385 -8.44 -13.79 -18.16
C ALA A 385 -8.18 -12.56 -19.05
N GLY A 386 -7.75 -12.80 -20.31
CA GLY A 386 -7.56 -11.75 -21.31
C GLY A 386 -8.83 -10.96 -21.62
N MET A 387 -10.01 -11.57 -21.50
CA MET A 387 -11.30 -10.89 -21.71
C MET A 387 -11.72 -9.97 -20.55
N PHE A 388 -11.03 -10.01 -19.41
CA PHE A 388 -11.20 -9.04 -18.33
C PHE A 388 -10.35 -7.78 -18.52
N ILE A 389 -9.24 -7.87 -19.25
CA ILE A 389 -8.24 -6.81 -19.34
C ILE A 389 -8.80 -5.56 -20.03
N ASP A 390 -8.51 -4.39 -19.45
CA ASP A 390 -8.94 -3.07 -19.95
C ASP A 390 -10.45 -2.95 -20.19
N LYS A 391 -11.24 -3.75 -19.48
CA LYS A 391 -12.69 -3.82 -19.65
C LYS A 391 -13.42 -3.16 -18.49
N THR A 392 -14.49 -2.47 -18.82
CA THR A 392 -15.48 -1.99 -17.85
C THR A 392 -16.73 -2.87 -17.92
N PHE A 393 -17.15 -3.36 -16.77
CA PHE A 393 -18.30 -4.24 -16.59
C PHE A 393 -19.47 -3.44 -16.04
N ASP A 394 -20.65 -3.66 -16.60
CA ASP A 394 -21.91 -3.19 -16.03
C ASP A 394 -22.38 -4.24 -15.02
N THR A 395 -22.44 -3.85 -13.75
CA THR A 395 -22.77 -4.74 -12.61
C THR A 395 -23.92 -4.17 -11.81
N PHE A 396 -24.44 -4.93 -10.86
CA PHE A 396 -25.57 -4.46 -10.04
C PHE A 396 -25.25 -3.23 -9.16
N VAL A 397 -23.98 -2.97 -8.83
CA VAL A 397 -23.53 -1.76 -8.09
C VAL A 397 -23.09 -0.63 -8.99
N GLY A 398 -23.15 -0.81 -10.31
CA GLY A 398 -22.68 0.15 -11.30
C GLY A 398 -21.48 -0.36 -12.10
N LYS A 399 -20.66 0.57 -12.60
CA LYS A 399 -19.56 0.25 -13.51
C LYS A 399 -18.30 -0.12 -12.75
N ILE A 400 -17.77 -1.32 -13.02
CA ILE A 400 -16.51 -1.81 -12.44
C ILE A 400 -15.48 -1.94 -13.55
N ALA A 401 -14.36 -1.22 -13.44
CA ALA A 401 -13.29 -1.27 -14.41
C ALA A 401 -12.12 -2.13 -13.93
N ILE A 402 -11.55 -2.89 -14.86
CA ILE A 402 -10.36 -3.72 -14.70
C ILE A 402 -9.24 -3.14 -15.57
N ASP A 403 -8.04 -3.02 -15.02
CA ASP A 403 -6.87 -2.44 -15.70
C ASP A 403 -6.17 -3.43 -16.66
N GLY A 404 -5.11 -2.93 -17.32
CA GLY A 404 -4.23 -3.69 -18.20
C GLY A 404 -3.55 -4.90 -17.53
N PHE A 405 -3.56 -4.96 -16.19
CA PHE A 405 -3.00 -6.05 -15.39
C PHE A 405 -4.08 -6.94 -14.79
N GLY A 406 -5.36 -6.80 -15.15
CA GLY A 406 -6.41 -7.64 -14.61
C GLY A 406 -6.72 -7.35 -13.13
N GLN A 407 -6.38 -6.17 -12.63
CA GLN A 407 -6.78 -5.68 -11.31
C GLN A 407 -7.92 -4.69 -11.46
N ARG A 408 -8.85 -4.71 -10.51
CA ARG A 408 -9.83 -3.65 -10.38
C ARG A 408 -9.17 -2.29 -10.17
N THR A 409 -9.60 -1.31 -10.95
CA THR A 409 -9.18 0.09 -10.78
C THR A 409 -10.05 0.75 -9.73
N VAL A 410 -9.41 1.33 -8.73
CA VAL A 410 -10.07 2.12 -7.69
C VAL A 410 -9.38 3.47 -7.63
N ASP A 411 -10.15 4.55 -7.74
CA ASP A 411 -9.64 5.92 -7.65
C ASP A 411 -9.44 6.32 -6.18
N PHE A 412 -8.73 7.41 -5.90
CA PHE A 412 -8.41 7.80 -4.52
C PHE A 412 -8.67 9.28 -4.26
N MET A 413 -9.04 9.59 -3.03
CA MET A 413 -9.17 10.96 -2.53
C MET A 413 -8.35 11.17 -1.26
N LEU A 414 -7.77 12.36 -1.14
CA LEU A 414 -7.20 12.88 0.09
C LEU A 414 -8.17 13.91 0.67
N SER A 415 -8.57 13.70 1.92
CA SER A 415 -9.50 14.57 2.63
C SER A 415 -8.82 15.22 3.82
N GLY A 416 -9.11 16.50 4.05
CA GLY A 416 -8.69 17.24 5.24
C GLY A 416 -9.88 17.53 6.14
N PHE A 417 -9.62 17.72 7.44
CA PHE A 417 -10.67 18.00 8.41
C PHE A 417 -11.13 19.47 8.31
N ASP A 418 -12.43 19.66 8.05
CA ASP A 418 -13.07 20.98 8.06
C ASP A 418 -13.55 21.29 9.49
N ALA A 419 -12.89 22.23 10.16
CA ALA A 419 -13.22 22.63 11.53
C ALA A 419 -14.63 23.24 11.66
N THR A 420 -15.20 23.80 10.59
CA THR A 420 -16.52 24.44 10.62
C THR A 420 -17.66 23.42 10.58
N ASN A 421 -17.56 22.46 9.65
CA ASN A 421 -18.55 21.40 9.48
C ASN A 421 -18.25 20.18 10.34
N THR A 422 -17.07 20.11 10.96
CA THR A 422 -16.57 18.98 11.77
C THR A 422 -16.51 17.65 11.00
N THR A 423 -16.27 17.72 9.69
CA THR A 423 -16.23 16.56 8.79
C THR A 423 -14.99 16.59 7.91
N PHE A 424 -14.60 15.43 7.38
CA PHE A 424 -13.54 15.35 6.38
C PHE A 424 -14.08 15.74 5.01
N THR A 425 -13.40 16.68 4.35
CA THR A 425 -13.76 17.13 3.01
C THR A 425 -12.65 16.79 2.01
N PRO A 426 -12.96 16.16 0.86
CA PRO A 426 -11.95 15.81 -0.15
C PRO A 426 -11.45 17.08 -0.85
N PHE A 427 -10.13 17.18 -1.04
CA PHE A 427 -9.51 18.31 -1.74
C PHE A 427 -8.54 17.88 -2.84
N LEU A 428 -8.04 16.64 -2.81
CA LEU A 428 -7.23 16.04 -3.88
C LEU A 428 -7.88 14.74 -4.33
N PHE A 429 -7.92 14.52 -5.64
CA PHE A 429 -8.41 13.32 -6.28
C PHE A 429 -7.33 12.76 -7.20
N MET A 430 -7.18 11.44 -7.26
CA MET A 430 -6.37 10.77 -8.27
C MET A 430 -7.23 9.80 -9.04
N ASN A 431 -7.24 9.98 -10.36
CA ASN A 431 -7.78 8.96 -11.25
C ASN A 431 -6.69 7.94 -11.56
N THR A 432 -6.85 6.72 -11.06
CA THR A 432 -5.84 5.66 -11.14
C THR A 432 -5.61 5.19 -12.57
N LYS A 433 -6.63 5.26 -13.44
CA LYS A 433 -6.50 4.90 -14.86
C LYS A 433 -5.57 5.85 -15.63
N THR A 434 -5.60 7.15 -15.31
CA THR A 434 -4.75 8.15 -15.96
C THR A 434 -3.45 8.43 -15.20
N GLY A 435 -3.37 8.02 -13.94
CA GLY A 435 -2.27 8.33 -13.03
C GLY A 435 -2.15 9.83 -12.70
N LYS A 436 -3.20 10.63 -12.96
CA LYS A 436 -3.19 12.08 -12.76
C LYS A 436 -3.90 12.47 -11.49
N THR A 437 -3.26 13.36 -10.73
CA THR A 437 -3.85 14.04 -9.57
C THR A 437 -4.54 15.34 -9.98
N GLN A 438 -5.70 15.60 -9.43
CA GLN A 438 -6.50 16.80 -9.60
C GLN A 438 -6.83 17.41 -8.24
N VAL A 439 -6.62 18.72 -8.11
CA VAL A 439 -7.11 19.48 -6.95
C VAL A 439 -8.60 19.77 -7.17
N LEU A 440 -9.44 19.31 -6.24
CA LEU A 440 -10.89 19.46 -6.31
C LEU A 440 -11.36 20.81 -5.72
N LYS A 441 -10.67 21.28 -4.68
CA LYS A 441 -11.03 22.48 -3.94
C LYS A 441 -9.78 23.13 -3.35
N ASP A 442 -9.80 24.45 -3.19
CA ASP A 442 -8.79 25.17 -2.43
C ASP A 442 -8.75 24.66 -0.99
N PHE A 443 -7.57 24.21 -0.58
CA PHE A 443 -7.35 23.62 0.74
C PHE A 443 -6.64 24.61 1.65
N SER A 444 -7.32 25.00 2.73
CA SER A 444 -6.74 25.84 3.79
C SER A 444 -6.13 24.93 4.85
N TRP A 445 -4.87 25.18 5.19
CA TRP A 445 -4.17 24.43 6.24
C TRP A 445 -4.43 25.04 7.63
N THR A 446 -4.21 24.23 8.66
CA THR A 446 -4.50 24.60 10.05
C THR A 446 -3.63 25.74 10.59
N LYS A 447 -4.12 26.40 11.64
CA LYS A 447 -3.43 27.46 12.41
C LYS A 447 -2.89 28.62 11.56
N GLY A 448 -3.53 28.92 10.43
CA GLY A 448 -3.14 30.01 9.52
C GLY A 448 -1.80 29.78 8.81
N LYS A 449 -1.30 28.54 8.81
CA LYS A 449 -0.08 28.14 8.11
C LYS A 449 -0.38 27.86 6.63
N THR A 450 0.65 27.91 5.78
CA THR A 450 0.54 27.66 4.34
C THR A 450 0.57 26.18 4.00
N TRP A 451 -0.27 25.72 3.07
CA TRP A 451 -0.22 24.37 2.51
C TRP A 451 0.74 24.28 1.30
N PRO A 452 1.53 23.19 1.15
CA PRO A 452 1.85 22.18 2.16
C PRO A 452 2.87 22.70 3.20
N PRO A 453 2.91 22.12 4.42
CA PRO A 453 3.99 22.38 5.37
C PRO A 453 5.37 22.07 4.77
N ARG A 454 6.39 22.76 5.29
CA ARG A 454 7.78 22.49 4.89
C ARG A 454 8.17 21.08 5.30
N ASN A 455 8.92 20.40 4.43
CA ASN A 455 9.43 19.06 4.73
C ASN A 455 10.36 19.04 5.95
N GLU A 456 11.09 20.14 6.17
CA GLU A 456 12.07 20.29 7.23
C GLU A 456 11.80 21.58 8.02
N PRO A 457 12.09 21.62 9.33
CA PRO A 457 12.08 22.86 10.12
C PRO A 457 12.95 23.94 9.51
N LYS A 458 12.66 25.20 9.83
CA LYS A 458 13.50 26.34 9.41
C LYS A 458 14.98 26.15 9.79
N CYS A 459 15.25 25.62 10.97
CA CYS A 459 16.61 25.40 11.48
C CYS A 459 17.22 24.04 11.10
N GLY A 460 16.54 23.27 10.25
CA GLY A 460 16.91 21.89 9.98
C GLY A 460 16.58 20.93 11.13
N PHE A 461 16.61 19.62 10.87
CA PHE A 461 16.36 18.62 11.92
C PHE A 461 17.40 18.65 13.05
N SER A 462 18.66 18.95 12.71
CA SER A 462 19.76 19.08 13.70
C SER A 462 19.84 20.46 14.36
N GLY A 463 19.05 21.45 13.92
CA GLY A 463 19.16 22.83 14.40
C GLY A 463 20.33 23.64 13.82
N ASP A 464 21.20 23.01 13.02
CA ASP A 464 22.46 23.59 12.51
C ASP A 464 22.36 24.17 11.09
N SER A 465 21.14 24.38 10.56
CA SER A 465 20.96 24.97 9.24
C SER A 465 21.57 26.37 9.19
N TRP A 466 22.04 26.78 8.01
CA TRP A 466 22.72 28.06 7.83
C TRP A 466 21.89 29.25 8.33
N ASP A 467 20.56 29.18 8.19
CA ASP A 467 19.59 30.18 8.61
C ASP A 467 19.55 30.41 10.13
N CYS A 468 19.93 29.38 10.92
CA CYS A 468 19.86 29.39 12.38
C CYS A 468 21.22 29.29 13.08
N ARG A 469 22.32 29.25 12.32
CA ARG A 469 23.67 29.36 12.90
C ARG A 469 23.81 30.73 13.55
N THR A 470 23.67 30.78 14.86
CA THR A 470 23.99 31.97 15.64
C THR A 470 25.46 32.32 15.41
N THR A 471 25.73 33.58 15.06
CA THR A 471 27.03 34.23 14.93
C THR A 471 27.81 34.30 16.27
N THR A 472 27.66 33.31 17.14
CA THR A 472 28.33 33.20 18.45
C THR A 472 29.65 32.45 18.34
N ASN A 473 29.82 31.57 17.34
CA ASN A 473 31.05 30.81 17.14
C ASN A 473 32.18 31.57 16.42
N THR A 474 31.92 32.76 15.86
CA THR A 474 32.96 33.59 15.24
C THR A 474 33.76 34.41 16.26
N LEU A 475 33.17 34.78 17.40
CA LEU A 475 33.86 35.53 18.45
C LEU A 475 34.83 34.67 19.29
N LEU A 476 34.46 33.41 19.55
CA LEU A 476 35.31 32.44 20.27
C LEU A 476 36.47 31.90 19.41
N SER A 477 36.24 31.72 18.10
CA SER A 477 37.30 31.30 17.17
C SER A 477 38.30 32.43 16.85
N GLY A 478 37.83 33.68 16.77
CA GLY A 478 38.69 34.86 16.62
C GLY A 478 39.61 35.11 17.82
N SER A 479 39.16 34.81 19.04
CA SER A 479 39.95 35.00 20.26
C SER A 479 41.04 33.92 20.42
N LEU A 480 40.75 32.65 20.11
CA LEU A 480 41.74 31.57 20.15
C LEU A 480 42.87 31.76 19.12
N THR A 481 42.52 32.21 17.91
CA THR A 481 43.50 32.49 16.85
C THR A 481 44.39 33.69 17.20
N ALA A 482 43.83 34.76 17.78
CA ALA A 482 44.61 35.90 18.25
C ALA A 482 45.59 35.53 19.38
N ILE A 483 45.16 34.71 20.35
CA ILE A 483 46.03 34.24 21.45
C ILE A 483 47.18 33.40 20.89
N LEU A 484 46.91 32.53 19.91
CA LEU A 484 47.91 31.66 19.31
C LEU A 484 48.95 32.45 18.50
N ILE A 485 48.52 33.49 17.78
CA ILE A 485 49.42 34.42 17.08
C ILE A 485 50.28 35.21 18.07
N MET A 486 49.69 35.73 19.14
CA MET A 486 50.42 36.45 20.21
C MET A 486 51.46 35.56 20.90
N ALA A 487 51.13 34.30 21.18
CA ALA A 487 52.05 33.33 21.76
C ALA A 487 53.23 33.01 20.82
N LEU A 488 52.97 32.86 19.52
CA LEU A 488 54.01 32.65 18.51
C LEU A 488 54.93 33.87 18.37
N LEU A 489 54.38 35.08 18.38
CA LEU A 489 55.16 36.33 18.35
C LEU A 489 56.02 36.48 19.61
N ALA A 490 55.48 36.16 20.79
CA ALA A 490 56.22 36.17 22.04
C ALA A 490 57.37 35.15 22.03
N LEU A 491 57.11 33.92 21.55
CA LEU A 491 58.14 32.89 21.40
C LEU A 491 59.25 33.34 20.44
N PHE A 492 58.88 33.95 19.31
CA PHE A 492 59.84 34.45 18.33
C PHE A 492 60.71 35.58 18.91
N ALA A 493 60.12 36.50 19.66
CA ALA A 493 60.85 37.55 20.37
C ALA A 493 61.81 36.95 21.42
N LEU A 494 61.39 35.92 22.14
CA LEU A 494 62.20 35.23 23.15
C LEU A 494 63.41 34.52 22.52
N ILE A 495 63.19 33.82 21.39
CA ILE A 495 64.25 33.18 20.61
C ILE A 495 65.22 34.23 20.05
N TYR A 496 64.71 35.37 19.57
CA TYR A 496 65.53 36.46 19.07
C TYR A 496 66.42 37.07 20.17
N CYS A 497 65.84 37.35 21.34
CA CYS A 497 66.59 37.84 22.51
C CYS A 497 67.62 36.83 23.00
N TYR A 498 67.30 35.54 23.03
CA TYR A 498 68.26 34.50 23.40
C TYR A 498 69.41 34.41 22.40
N ARG A 499 69.12 34.48 21.10
CA ARG A 499 70.16 34.50 20.05
C ARG A 499 71.03 35.75 20.13
N SER A 500 70.45 36.93 20.34
CA SER A 500 71.23 38.16 20.43
C SER A 500 72.14 38.15 21.66
N HIS A 501 71.67 37.64 22.80
CA HIS A 501 72.49 37.46 24.00
C HIS A 501 73.63 36.45 23.77
N TYR A 502 73.32 35.28 23.21
CA TYR A 502 74.33 34.25 22.92
C TYR A 502 75.41 34.75 21.95
N LEU A 503 75.03 35.51 20.92
CA LEU A 503 75.98 36.12 19.99
C LEU A 503 76.83 37.22 20.65
N ALA A 504 76.26 38.01 21.55
CA ALA A 504 77.00 39.01 22.34
C ALA A 504 78.01 38.34 23.29
N GLU A 505 77.62 37.24 23.93
CA GLU A 505 78.49 36.45 24.82
C GLU A 505 79.66 35.82 24.05
N LYS A 506 79.39 35.33 22.83
CA LYS A 506 80.42 34.78 21.93
C LYS A 506 81.39 35.86 21.44
N ALA A 507 80.91 37.09 21.22
CA ALA A 507 81.76 38.23 20.88
C ALA A 507 82.65 38.65 22.07
N TYR A 508 82.13 38.59 23.29
CA TYR A 508 82.91 38.85 24.51
C TYR A 508 84.03 37.83 24.72
N PHE A 509 83.77 36.53 24.53
CA PHE A 509 84.79 35.48 24.63
C PHE A 509 85.90 35.59 23.57
N ASN A 510 85.58 36.04 22.36
CA ASN A 510 86.57 36.23 21.29
C ASN A 510 87.56 37.38 21.56
N HIS A 511 87.25 38.31 22.47
CA HIS A 511 88.17 39.40 22.86
C HIS A 511 89.14 39.01 23.98
N ILE A 512 88.99 37.84 24.62
CA ILE A 512 89.78 37.43 25.80
C ILE A 512 90.89 36.42 25.46
N LEU A 513 90.94 35.89 24.24
CA LEU A 513 92.00 34.98 23.80
C LEU A 513 93.15 35.75 23.14
N TRP A 514 94.10 36.17 23.97
CA TRP A 514 95.46 36.50 23.56
C TRP A 514 96.08 35.26 22.89
N ARG A 515 96.42 35.38 21.60
CA ARG A 515 97.28 34.44 20.87
C ARG A 515 98.67 34.48 21.53
N LEU A 516 99.06 33.41 22.21
CA LEU A 516 100.44 33.17 22.62
C LEU A 516 101.29 32.93 21.36
N ASP A 517 102.35 33.72 21.18
CA ASP A 517 103.40 33.52 20.18
C ASP A 517 104.21 32.26 20.52
N GLU A 518 104.39 31.36 19.55
CA GLU A 518 105.15 30.10 19.70
C GLU A 518 106.65 30.28 19.97
N VAL A 519 107.15 31.53 20.01
CA VAL A 519 108.58 31.85 20.11
C VAL A 519 109.10 31.91 21.57
N LEU A 520 108.23 31.80 22.58
CA LEU A 520 108.62 31.92 24.01
C LEU A 520 108.66 30.60 24.81
N LEU A 521 108.52 29.44 24.15
CA LEU A 521 108.64 28.14 24.82
C LEU A 521 110.05 27.55 24.63
N LEU A 522 111.01 28.02 25.43
CA LEU A 522 112.31 27.33 25.58
C LEU A 522 112.20 26.23 26.66
N PRO A 523 112.51 24.96 26.35
CA PRO A 523 112.64 23.92 27.36
C PRO A 523 114.01 24.02 28.04
N ALA A 524 114.00 24.01 29.38
CA ALA A 524 115.20 23.85 30.18
C ALA A 524 115.78 22.44 29.98
N GLN A 525 117.01 22.34 29.48
CA GLN A 525 117.79 21.10 29.50
C GLN A 525 119.02 21.24 30.38
N GLN A 526 119.14 20.26 31.27
CA GLN A 526 120.17 20.08 32.27
C GLN A 526 121.55 19.84 31.64
N THR A 527 122.56 20.39 32.29
CA THR A 527 123.98 20.13 32.09
C THR A 527 124.36 18.71 32.51
N VAL A 528 125.03 17.95 31.63
CA VAL A 528 125.96 16.88 32.02
C VAL A 528 127.18 16.93 31.09
N SER A 529 128.34 16.78 31.73
CA SER A 529 129.73 16.97 31.32
C SER A 529 130.40 15.81 30.57
N HIS A 530 131.59 16.13 30.04
CA HIS A 530 132.72 15.27 29.60
C HIS A 530 132.57 14.62 28.22
N GLY A 531 133.59 14.55 27.36
CA GLY A 531 135.00 14.93 27.45
C GLY A 531 135.74 14.43 26.18
N ASP A 532 136.85 15.10 25.88
CA ASP A 532 138.08 14.65 25.20
C ASP A 532 138.00 13.80 23.91
N THR A 533 138.46 14.35 22.78
CA THR A 533 139.84 14.19 22.24
C THR A 533 140.03 14.95 20.94
#